data_AF-A0A2P9GX28-F1
#
_entry.id   AF-A0A2P9GX28-F1
#
_cell.length_a   1.000
_cell.length_b   1.000
_cell.length_c   1.000
_cell.angle_alpha   90.00
_cell.angle_beta   90.00
_cell.angle_gamma   90.00
#
_symmetry.space_group_name_H-M   'P 1'
#
loop_
_entity.id
_entity.type
_entity.pdbx_description
1 polymer ?
#
loop_
_entity_poly.entity_id
_entity_poly.type
_entity_poly.pdbx_seq_one_letter_code
_entity_poly.pdbx_strand_id
1 'polypeptide(L)'
;MPDSLKSSSSVKRWVTGILAGLPVLVCIAAGPIWSWWLLISLVTTIGLWELHGLLFHVPLSGKWRFFSFAAGLFLPFATYLWGITGLNFALFVSFFTALCLMMISSPLDCEEINRIALLSFAWLYVPYFISFVLLIGGAPQGRFWILFLLAVIVAGDTGAYHTGRLIGRHKLYPAVRTTSSTRQSAR
;
A
#
# COMPACT_ATOMS: atom_id res chain seq x y z
N MET A 1 29.65 -5.82 28.03
CA MET A 1 29.67 -5.03 26.77
C MET A 1 28.66 -5.62 25.77
N PRO A 2 27.41 -5.12 25.69
CA PRO A 2 26.44 -5.50 24.65
C PRO A 2 25.82 -4.32 23.85
N ASP A 3 26.24 -3.07 24.08
CA ASP A 3 25.54 -1.89 23.56
C ASP A 3 25.85 -1.55 22.09
N SER A 4 26.94 -2.07 21.53
CA SER A 4 27.38 -1.74 20.16
C SER A 4 26.56 -2.42 19.05
N LEU A 5 25.89 -3.55 19.33
CA LEU A 5 25.10 -4.27 18.32
C LEU A 5 23.68 -3.69 18.15
N LYS A 6 23.12 -3.09 19.21
CA LYS A 6 21.76 -2.55 19.23
C LYS A 6 21.64 -1.17 18.56
N SER A 7 22.72 -0.37 18.55
CA SER A 7 22.75 0.90 17.83
C SER A 7 22.70 0.69 16.30
N SER A 8 23.39 -0.34 15.80
CA SER A 8 23.49 -0.61 14.36
C SER A 8 22.14 -0.98 13.71
N SER A 9 21.26 -1.70 14.41
CA SER A 9 19.96 -2.13 13.86
C SER A 9 18.92 -1.01 13.86
N SER A 10 18.88 -0.19 14.91
CA SER A 10 18.03 1.01 14.96
C SER A 10 18.49 2.04 13.93
N VAL A 11 19.79 2.33 13.86
CA VAL A 11 20.34 3.29 12.88
C VAL A 11 20.05 2.83 11.45
N LYS A 12 20.21 1.53 11.13
CA LYS A 12 19.84 0.99 9.81
C LYS A 12 18.36 1.21 9.47
N ARG A 13 17.44 1.06 10.44
CA ARG A 13 16.00 1.29 10.24
C ARG A 13 15.67 2.77 9.99
N TRP A 14 16.29 3.67 10.74
CA TRP A 14 16.15 5.12 10.52
C TRP A 14 16.71 5.55 9.17
N VAL A 15 17.89 5.02 8.80
CA VAL A 15 18.51 5.28 7.51
C VAL A 15 17.64 4.77 6.37
N THR A 16 17.08 3.55 6.44
CA THR A 16 16.16 3.06 5.39
C THR A 16 14.87 3.87 5.29
N GLY A 17 14.30 4.30 6.43
CA GLY A 17 13.09 5.12 6.43
C GLY A 17 13.32 6.50 5.81
N ILE A 18 14.42 7.16 6.16
CA ILE A 18 14.79 8.46 5.59
C ILE A 18 15.19 8.31 4.13
N LEU A 19 15.95 7.27 3.78
CA LEU A 19 16.39 7.02 2.40
C LEU A 19 15.24 6.68 1.47
N ALA A 20 14.17 6.04 1.96
CA ALA A 20 12.98 5.76 1.17
C ALA A 20 12.00 6.95 1.12
N GLY A 21 11.81 7.65 2.25
CA GLY A 21 10.87 8.76 2.35
C GLY A 21 11.36 10.06 1.72
N LEU A 22 12.65 10.37 1.82
CA LEU A 22 13.22 11.63 1.35
C LEU A 22 13.15 11.77 -0.19
N PRO A 23 13.49 10.76 -1.01
CA PRO A 23 13.33 10.84 -2.46
C PRO A 23 11.87 11.02 -2.87
N VAL A 24 10.94 10.35 -2.18
CA VAL A 24 9.49 10.49 -2.42
C VAL A 24 9.05 11.94 -2.17
N LEU A 25 9.47 12.52 -1.05
CA LEU A 25 9.18 13.93 -0.73
C LEU A 25 9.78 14.90 -1.74
N VAL A 26 11.02 14.66 -2.19
CA VAL A 26 11.68 15.50 -3.19
C VAL A 26 10.98 15.39 -4.55
N CYS A 27 10.59 14.19 -4.96
CA CYS A 27 9.81 13.96 -6.19
C CYS A 27 8.45 14.66 -6.14
N ILE A 28 7.78 14.68 -4.98
CA ILE A 28 6.51 15.40 -4.84
C ILE A 28 6.72 16.92 -4.81
N ALA A 29 7.75 17.42 -4.12
CA ALA A 29 7.96 18.87 -3.99
C ALA A 29 8.43 19.54 -5.29
N ALA A 30 9.39 18.93 -5.99
CA ALA A 30 10.06 19.52 -7.15
C ALA A 30 9.84 18.75 -8.46
N GLY A 31 9.31 17.53 -8.39
CA GLY A 31 9.20 16.66 -9.56
C GLY A 31 8.15 17.14 -10.57
N PRO A 32 8.44 16.96 -11.87
CA PRO A 32 7.46 17.20 -12.92
C PRO A 32 6.40 16.08 -12.95
N ILE A 33 5.24 16.31 -13.57
CA ILE A 33 4.04 15.46 -13.45
C ILE A 33 4.28 13.98 -13.81
N TRP A 34 5.10 13.70 -14.82
CA TRP A 34 5.48 12.34 -15.23
C TRP A 34 6.27 11.57 -14.17
N SER A 35 7.01 12.27 -13.30
CA SER A 35 7.74 11.62 -12.19
C SER A 35 6.78 11.11 -11.12
N TRP A 36 5.61 11.73 -10.97
CA TRP A 36 4.60 11.31 -10.00
C TRP A 36 3.91 10.04 -10.46
N TRP A 37 3.59 9.94 -11.74
CA TRP A 37 3.06 8.72 -12.33
C TRP A 37 4.02 7.53 -12.17
N LEU A 38 5.32 7.74 -12.43
CA LEU A 38 6.34 6.71 -12.21
C LEU A 38 6.43 6.29 -10.74
N LEU A 39 6.48 7.26 -9.83
CA LEU A 39 6.53 6.99 -8.39
C LEU A 39 5.33 6.17 -7.95
N ILE A 40 4.13 6.59 -8.35
CA ILE A 40 2.88 5.92 -7.94
C ILE A 40 2.78 4.53 -8.57
N SER A 41 3.25 4.34 -9.80
CA SER A 41 3.31 3.02 -10.43
C SER A 41 4.29 2.07 -9.71
N LEU A 42 5.45 2.59 -9.28
CA LEU A 42 6.41 1.82 -8.49
C LEU A 42 5.85 1.44 -7.12
N VAL A 43 5.29 2.41 -6.38
CA VAL A 43 4.71 2.14 -5.05
C VAL A 43 3.53 1.18 -5.16
N THR A 44 2.71 1.31 -6.20
CA THR A 44 1.61 0.37 -6.48
C THR A 44 2.13 -1.05 -6.69
N THR A 45 3.18 -1.21 -7.48
CA THR A 45 3.75 -2.54 -7.79
C THR A 45 4.33 -3.17 -6.53
N ILE A 46 5.07 -2.41 -5.73
CA ILE A 46 5.64 -2.89 -4.46
C ILE A 46 4.52 -3.23 -3.48
N GLY A 47 3.54 -2.33 -3.31
CA GLY A 47 2.41 -2.53 -2.41
C GLY A 47 1.54 -3.73 -2.78
N LEU A 48 1.29 -3.95 -4.07
CA LEU A 48 0.60 -5.16 -4.54
C LEU A 48 1.43 -6.43 -4.31
N TRP A 49 2.74 -6.35 -4.48
CA TRP A 49 3.61 -7.50 -4.22
C TRP A 49 3.60 -7.91 -2.75
N GLU A 50 3.73 -6.96 -1.82
CA GLU A 50 3.64 -7.21 -0.38
C GLU A 50 2.23 -7.69 0.01
N LEU A 51 1.18 -7.02 -0.49
CA LEU A 51 -0.20 -7.36 -0.16
C LEU A 51 -0.56 -8.76 -0.66
N HIS A 52 -0.14 -9.16 -1.86
CA HIS A 52 -0.34 -10.54 -2.32
C HIS A 52 0.36 -11.56 -1.42
N GLY A 53 1.55 -11.24 -0.90
CA GLY A 53 2.25 -12.11 0.06
C GLY A 53 1.51 -12.27 1.39
N LEU A 54 0.65 -11.30 1.75
CA LEU A 54 -0.19 -11.36 2.94
C LEU A 54 -1.54 -12.05 2.68
N LEU A 55 -2.15 -11.79 1.53
CA LEU A 55 -3.49 -12.30 1.20
C LEU A 55 -3.48 -13.75 0.73
N PHE A 56 -2.43 -14.17 0.02
CA PHE A 56 -2.36 -15.49 -0.61
C PHE A 56 -1.27 -16.35 0.03
N HIS A 57 -1.69 -17.31 0.86
CA HIS A 57 -0.79 -18.31 1.44
C HIS A 57 -0.19 -19.25 0.38
N VAL A 58 -0.96 -19.57 -0.67
CA VAL A 58 -0.50 -20.30 -1.84
C VAL A 58 -0.26 -19.30 -2.97
N PRO A 59 0.91 -19.31 -3.63
CA PRO A 59 1.20 -18.33 -4.67
C PRO A 59 0.17 -18.41 -5.80
N LEU A 60 -0.28 -17.24 -6.26
CA LEU A 60 -1.15 -17.12 -7.43
C LEU A 60 -0.51 -17.78 -8.65
N SER A 61 -1.33 -18.46 -9.45
CA SER A 61 -0.93 -18.93 -10.78
C SER A 61 -0.37 -17.77 -11.60
N GLY A 62 0.63 -18.03 -12.45
CA GLY A 62 1.34 -16.99 -13.21
C GLY A 62 0.41 -16.08 -14.02
N LYS A 63 -0.68 -16.64 -14.57
CA LYS A 63 -1.71 -15.88 -15.30
C LYS A 63 -2.42 -14.86 -14.41
N TRP A 64 -2.89 -15.28 -13.23
CA TRP A 64 -3.58 -14.42 -12.26
C TRP A 64 -2.65 -13.38 -11.65
N ARG A 65 -1.40 -13.75 -11.39
CA ARG A 65 -0.38 -12.82 -10.91
C ARG A 65 -0.11 -11.73 -11.96
N PHE A 66 0.11 -12.12 -13.21
CA PHE A 66 0.31 -11.17 -14.31
C PHE A 66 -0.90 -10.23 -14.45
N PHE A 67 -2.11 -10.81 -14.47
CA PHE A 67 -3.34 -10.03 -14.56
C PHE A 67 -3.50 -9.03 -13.41
N SER A 68 -3.18 -9.43 -12.17
CA SER A 68 -3.26 -8.53 -11.02
C SER A 68 -2.28 -7.36 -11.12
N PHE A 69 -1.04 -7.59 -11.54
CA PHE A 69 -0.06 -6.52 -11.75
C PHE A 69 -0.43 -5.63 -12.96
N ALA A 70 -0.93 -6.22 -14.04
CA ALA A 70 -1.38 -5.48 -15.22
C ALA A 70 -2.55 -4.55 -14.86
N ALA A 71 -3.57 -5.06 -14.17
CA ALA A 71 -4.67 -4.26 -13.64
C ALA A 71 -4.14 -3.18 -12.67
N GLY A 72 -3.24 -3.57 -11.75
CA GLY A 72 -2.62 -2.66 -10.79
C GLY A 72 -1.92 -1.46 -11.43
N LEU A 73 -1.19 -1.65 -12.52
CA LEU A 73 -0.55 -0.57 -13.28
C LEU A 73 -1.52 0.19 -14.19
N PHE A 74 -2.58 -0.47 -14.64
CA PHE A 74 -3.60 0.15 -15.49
C PHE A 74 -4.37 1.25 -14.75
N LEU A 75 -4.65 1.09 -13.45
CA LEU A 75 -5.34 2.11 -12.64
C LEU A 75 -4.61 3.47 -12.61
N PRO A 76 -3.35 3.59 -12.14
CA PRO A 76 -2.64 4.86 -12.12
C PRO A 76 -2.38 5.41 -13.53
N PHE A 77 -2.21 4.53 -14.53
CA PHE A 77 -2.08 4.93 -15.93
C PHE A 77 -3.36 5.59 -16.48
N ALA A 78 -4.52 4.96 -16.29
CA ALA A 78 -5.80 5.53 -16.72
C ALA A 78 -6.13 6.82 -15.94
N THR A 79 -5.75 6.89 -14.66
CA THR A 79 -5.90 8.09 -13.83
C THR A 79 -5.07 9.25 -14.38
N TYR A 80 -3.86 8.98 -14.84
CA TYR A 80 -2.99 10.02 -15.41
C TYR A 80 -3.57 10.61 -16.70
N LEU A 81 -4.22 9.80 -17.54
CA LEU A 81 -4.76 10.23 -18.83
C LEU A 81 -6.15 10.89 -18.73
N TRP A 82 -7.04 10.32 -17.92
CA TRP A 82 -8.45 10.71 -17.87
C TRP A 82 -8.92 11.14 -16.48
N GLY A 83 -8.02 11.24 -15.50
CA GLY A 83 -8.38 11.64 -14.14
C GLY A 83 -9.32 10.64 -13.47
N ILE A 84 -10.34 11.17 -12.77
CA ILE A 84 -11.24 10.35 -11.94
C ILE A 84 -12.10 9.40 -12.78
N THR A 85 -12.47 9.79 -14.00
CA THR A 85 -13.24 8.91 -14.90
C THR A 85 -12.36 7.75 -15.37
N GLY A 86 -11.09 8.01 -15.68
CA GLY A 86 -10.10 6.98 -16.00
C GLY A 86 -9.88 5.99 -14.87
N LEU A 87 -9.74 6.47 -13.64
CA LEU A 87 -9.57 5.62 -12.46
C LEU A 87 -10.75 4.66 -12.26
N ASN A 88 -11.98 5.18 -12.28
CA ASN A 88 -13.19 4.37 -12.11
C ASN A 88 -13.40 3.40 -13.27
N PHE A 89 -13.13 3.85 -14.50
CA PHE A 89 -13.19 2.99 -15.68
C PHE A 89 -12.19 1.83 -15.57
N ALA A 90 -10.94 2.12 -15.20
CA ALA A 90 -9.91 1.09 -15.05
C ALA A 90 -10.25 0.08 -13.95
N LEU A 91 -10.79 0.54 -12.81
CA LEU A 91 -11.26 -0.34 -11.75
C LEU A 91 -12.41 -1.24 -12.24
N PHE A 92 -13.42 -0.65 -12.90
CA PHE A 92 -14.56 -1.38 -13.42
C PHE A 92 -14.15 -2.43 -14.46
N VAL A 93 -13.30 -2.07 -15.42
CA VAL A 93 -12.78 -3.00 -16.44
C VAL A 93 -11.97 -4.12 -15.81
N SER A 94 -11.13 -3.82 -14.82
CA SER A 94 -10.32 -4.83 -14.13
C SER A 94 -11.20 -5.83 -13.38
N PHE A 95 -12.19 -5.33 -12.64
CA PHE A 95 -13.15 -6.15 -11.90
C PHE A 95 -14.01 -7.00 -12.83
N PHE A 96 -14.59 -6.38 -13.87
CA PHE A 96 -15.45 -7.06 -14.83
C PHE A 96 -14.67 -8.13 -15.61
N THR A 97 -13.43 -7.84 -16.01
CA THR A 97 -12.56 -8.82 -16.67
C THR A 97 -12.24 -10.00 -15.75
N ALA A 98 -11.97 -9.75 -14.46
CA ALA A 98 -11.77 -10.82 -13.48
C ALA A 98 -12.99 -11.74 -13.38
N LEU A 99 -14.20 -11.17 -13.33
CA LEU A 99 -15.46 -11.92 -13.30
C LEU A 99 -15.69 -12.71 -14.58
N CYS A 100 -15.45 -12.13 -15.76
CA CYS A 100 -15.56 -12.85 -17.03
C CYS A 100 -14.58 -14.03 -17.10
N LEU A 101 -13.34 -13.85 -16.65
CA LEU A 101 -12.34 -14.93 -16.61
C LEU A 101 -12.77 -16.07 -15.67
N MET A 102 -13.40 -15.75 -14.54
CA MET A 102 -13.98 -16.75 -13.64
C MET A 102 -15.11 -17.53 -14.29
N MET A 103 -16.05 -16.83 -14.92
CA MET A 103 -17.20 -17.47 -15.57
C MET A 103 -16.77 -18.43 -16.68
N ILE A 104 -15.67 -18.12 -17.40
CA ILE A 104 -15.12 -18.98 -18.44
C ILE A 104 -14.36 -20.18 -17.86
N SER A 105 -13.65 -19.98 -16.74
CA SER A 105 -12.75 -21.00 -16.19
C SER A 105 -13.50 -22.03 -15.34
N SER A 106 -14.24 -21.59 -14.33
CA SER A 106 -14.95 -22.46 -13.40
C SER A 106 -16.09 -21.70 -12.71
N PRO A 107 -17.29 -21.65 -13.33
CA PRO A 107 -18.42 -20.99 -12.73
C PRO A 107 -18.82 -21.73 -11.43
N LEU A 108 -18.92 -20.99 -10.32
CA LEU A 108 -19.33 -21.44 -8.97
C LEU A 108 -18.26 -22.15 -8.11
N ASP A 109 -16.98 -22.09 -8.45
CA ASP A 109 -15.94 -22.52 -7.50
C ASP A 109 -15.76 -21.48 -6.37
N CYS A 110 -15.99 -21.90 -5.12
CA CYS A 110 -15.81 -21.05 -3.94
C CYS A 110 -14.39 -20.51 -3.82
N GLU A 111 -13.38 -21.27 -4.23
CA GLU A 111 -11.99 -20.82 -4.19
C GLU A 111 -11.71 -19.71 -5.22
N GLU A 112 -12.29 -19.81 -6.42
CA GLU A 112 -12.18 -18.76 -7.44
C GLU A 112 -12.91 -17.48 -7.04
N ILE A 113 -14.10 -17.60 -6.45
CA ILE A 113 -14.85 -16.45 -5.92
C ILE A 113 -14.02 -15.73 -4.85
N ASN A 114 -13.44 -16.48 -3.90
CA ASN A 114 -12.58 -15.90 -2.87
C ASN A 114 -11.33 -15.25 -3.48
N ARG A 115 -10.72 -15.87 -4.49
CA ARG A 115 -9.57 -15.29 -5.20
C ARG A 115 -9.90 -13.95 -5.82
N ILE A 116 -11.04 -13.81 -6.48
CA ILE A 116 -11.45 -12.54 -7.09
C ILE A 116 -11.80 -11.51 -6.03
N ALA A 117 -12.45 -11.91 -4.94
CA ALA A 117 -12.71 -11.01 -3.82
C ALA A 117 -11.40 -10.42 -3.27
N LEU A 118 -10.38 -11.27 -3.07
CA LEU A 118 -9.06 -10.85 -2.61
C LEU A 118 -8.32 -9.97 -3.63
N LEU A 119 -8.40 -10.28 -4.93
CA LEU A 119 -7.81 -9.45 -6.00
C LEU A 119 -8.50 -8.09 -6.10
N SER A 120 -9.83 -8.07 -6.00
CA SER A 120 -10.64 -6.85 -6.03
C SER A 120 -10.33 -5.97 -4.83
N PHE A 121 -10.21 -6.58 -3.65
CA PHE A 121 -9.74 -5.91 -2.44
C PHE A 121 -8.33 -5.36 -2.64
N ALA A 122 -7.40 -6.13 -3.21
CA ALA A 122 -6.05 -5.69 -3.46
C ALA A 122 -5.99 -4.47 -4.39
N TRP A 123 -6.79 -4.44 -5.46
CA TRP A 123 -6.87 -3.30 -6.37
C TRP A 123 -7.52 -2.07 -5.73
N LEU A 124 -8.60 -2.26 -4.96
CA LEU A 124 -9.25 -1.16 -4.28
C LEU A 124 -8.35 -0.57 -3.18
N TYR A 125 -7.60 -1.43 -2.49
CA TYR A 125 -6.81 -1.02 -1.34
C TYR A 125 -5.51 -0.32 -1.73
N VAL A 126 -4.77 -0.85 -2.72
CA VAL A 126 -3.46 -0.29 -3.09
C VAL A 126 -3.57 0.67 -4.28
N PRO A 127 -3.71 0.21 -5.54
CA PRO A 127 -3.66 1.09 -6.71
C PRO A 127 -4.76 2.13 -6.73
N TYR A 128 -5.97 1.81 -6.28
CA TYR A 128 -7.08 2.77 -6.33
C TYR A 128 -6.85 3.93 -5.36
N PHE A 129 -6.60 3.67 -4.07
CA PHE A 129 -6.34 4.75 -3.11
C PHE A 129 -5.07 5.53 -3.41
N ILE A 130 -4.00 4.87 -3.84
CA ILE A 130 -2.76 5.58 -4.13
C ILE A 130 -2.87 6.46 -5.40
N SER A 131 -3.76 6.09 -6.33
CA SER A 131 -4.06 6.92 -7.51
C SER A 131 -4.76 8.24 -7.16
N PHE A 132 -5.37 8.37 -5.98
CA PHE A 132 -5.89 9.68 -5.52
C PHE A 132 -4.77 10.71 -5.34
N VAL A 133 -3.53 10.29 -5.11
CA VAL A 133 -2.39 11.21 -5.07
C VAL A 133 -2.18 11.86 -6.45
N LEU A 134 -2.39 11.14 -7.56
CA LEU A 134 -2.38 11.74 -8.91
C LEU A 134 -3.51 12.75 -9.10
N LEU A 135 -4.71 12.41 -8.62
CA LEU A 135 -5.90 13.27 -8.73
C LEU A 135 -5.72 14.58 -7.96
N ILE A 136 -5.28 14.49 -6.71
CA ILE A 136 -4.98 15.68 -5.89
C ILE A 136 -3.84 16.47 -6.54
N GLY A 137 -2.84 15.78 -7.10
CA GLY A 137 -1.73 16.39 -7.81
C GLY A 137 -2.12 17.23 -9.03
N GLY A 138 -3.15 16.81 -9.75
CA GLY A 138 -3.70 17.53 -10.90
C GLY A 138 -4.58 18.72 -10.51
N ALA A 139 -4.97 18.86 -9.24
CA ALA A 139 -5.80 19.97 -8.77
C ALA A 139 -4.99 21.28 -8.66
N PRO A 140 -5.67 22.45 -8.62
CA PRO A 140 -5.01 23.71 -8.31
C PRO A 140 -4.26 23.62 -6.97
N GLN A 141 -2.97 23.98 -6.99
CA GLN A 141 -2.09 23.84 -5.81
C GLN A 141 -1.95 22.39 -5.29
N GLY A 142 -2.12 21.38 -6.13
CA GLY A 142 -2.10 19.96 -5.74
C GLY A 142 -0.89 19.53 -4.92
N ARG A 143 0.29 20.10 -5.20
CA ARG A 143 1.52 19.89 -4.41
C ARG A 143 1.34 20.27 -2.94
N PHE A 144 0.74 21.43 -2.68
CA PHE A 144 0.49 21.90 -1.32
C PHE A 144 -0.47 20.97 -0.59
N TRP A 145 -1.54 20.52 -1.27
CA TRP A 145 -2.51 19.59 -0.69
C TRP A 145 -1.90 18.24 -0.33
N ILE A 146 -0.98 17.71 -1.14
CA ILE A 146 -0.31 16.44 -0.84
C ILE A 146 0.68 16.59 0.30
N LEU A 147 1.45 17.68 0.33
CA LEU A 147 2.35 17.96 1.45
C LEU A 147 1.57 18.16 2.75
N PHE A 148 0.41 18.83 2.68
CA PHE A 148 -0.50 18.98 3.81
C PHE A 148 -1.06 17.62 4.26
N LEU A 149 -1.54 16.79 3.33
CA LEU A 149 -2.01 15.43 3.63
C LEU A 149 -0.94 14.61 4.34
N LEU A 150 0.30 14.66 3.85
CA LEU A 150 1.43 13.95 4.44
C LEU A 150 1.77 14.48 5.83
N ALA A 151 1.74 15.80 6.02
CA ALA A 151 1.92 16.42 7.33
C ALA A 151 0.84 15.99 8.33
N VAL A 152 -0.42 15.92 7.90
CA VAL A 152 -1.54 15.44 8.73
C VAL A 152 -1.37 13.98 9.12
N ILE A 153 -0.94 13.12 8.19
CA ILE A 153 -0.69 11.69 8.47
C ILE A 153 0.44 11.55 9.51
N VAL A 154 1.58 12.22 9.29
CA VAL A 154 2.72 12.18 10.22
C VAL A 154 2.37 12.75 11.59
N ALA A 155 1.62 13.86 11.62
CA ALA A 155 1.14 14.45 12.86
C ALA A 155 0.14 13.54 13.58
N GLY A 156 -0.72 12.85 12.83
CA GLY A 156 -1.67 11.85 13.36
C GLY A 156 -0.96 10.68 14.02
N ASP A 157 0.02 10.07 13.33
CA ASP A 157 0.81 8.97 13.87
C ASP A 157 1.61 9.38 15.12
N THR A 158 2.23 10.57 15.09
CA THR A 158 2.99 11.12 16.23
C THR A 158 2.06 11.48 17.39
N GLY A 159 0.92 12.07 17.09
CA GLY A 159 -0.13 12.42 18.05
C GLY A 159 -0.69 11.19 18.74
N ALA A 160 -1.02 10.13 17.99
CA ALA A 160 -1.50 8.86 18.53
C ALA A 160 -0.45 8.19 19.43
N TYR A 161 0.83 8.25 19.07
CA TYR A 161 1.91 7.74 19.93
C TYR A 161 2.00 8.49 21.26
N HIS A 162 1.97 9.82 21.23
CA HIS A 162 2.08 10.63 22.45
C HIS A 162 0.83 10.56 23.33
N THR A 163 -0.35 10.73 22.73
CA THR A 163 -1.63 10.64 23.44
C THR A 163 -1.88 9.23 23.97
N GLY A 164 -1.58 8.20 23.19
CA GLY A 164 -1.68 6.80 23.61
C GLY A 164 -0.73 6.47 24.77
N ARG A 165 0.47 7.05 24.81
CA ARG A 165 1.42 6.89 25.92
C ARG A 165 0.98 7.62 27.20
N LEU A 166 0.30 8.77 27.08
CA LEU A 166 -0.11 9.59 28.21
C LEU A 166 -1.47 9.17 28.81
N ILE A 167 -2.41 8.71 27.98
CA ILE A 167 -3.82 8.48 28.35
C ILE A 167 -4.20 6.99 28.31
N GLY A 168 -3.48 6.16 27.55
CA GLY A 168 -3.80 4.75 27.30
C GLY A 168 -3.59 3.83 28.52
N ARG A 169 -4.49 3.90 29.50
CA ARG A 169 -4.53 2.98 30.65
C ARG A 169 -5.21 1.64 30.33
N HIS A 170 -5.97 1.56 29.24
CA HIS A 170 -6.66 0.35 28.82
C HIS A 170 -6.29 -0.02 27.37
N LYS A 171 -5.85 -1.26 27.15
CA LYS A 171 -5.47 -1.74 25.81
C LYS A 171 -6.73 -2.03 25.00
N LEU A 172 -6.82 -1.48 23.79
CA LEU A 172 -7.96 -1.66 22.88
C LEU A 172 -7.99 -3.03 22.19
N TYR A 173 -6.84 -3.70 22.04
CA TYR A 173 -6.77 -5.02 21.40
C TYR A 173 -5.72 -5.91 22.10
N PRO A 174 -6.13 -6.81 23.02
CA PRO A 174 -5.21 -7.63 23.81
C PRO A 174 -4.43 -8.70 23.01
N ALA A 175 -4.95 -9.13 21.84
CA ALA A 175 -4.45 -10.30 21.12
C ALA A 175 -3.34 -10.02 20.08
N VAL A 176 -3.08 -8.75 19.70
CA VAL A 176 -1.95 -8.37 18.81
C VAL A 176 -0.76 -7.93 19.66
N ARG A 177 -0.26 -8.84 20.50
CA ARG A 177 1.12 -8.76 20.99
C ARG A 177 1.83 -10.07 20.73
N THR A 178 2.66 -10.08 19.69
CA THR A 178 3.84 -10.93 19.68
C THR A 178 4.83 -10.37 20.70
N THR A 179 4.76 -10.89 21.92
CA THR A 179 5.83 -10.71 22.90
C THR A 179 6.99 -11.60 22.46
N SER A 180 7.89 -11.10 21.61
CA SER A 180 9.16 -11.76 21.30
C SER A 180 10.19 -11.55 22.42
N SER A 181 9.79 -11.75 23.69
CA SER A 181 10.71 -11.77 24.83
C SER A 181 10.18 -12.59 26.00
N THR A 182 10.15 -13.91 25.84
CA THR A 182 10.22 -14.84 26.99
C THR A 182 10.94 -16.09 26.49
N ARG A 183 12.28 -16.09 26.51
CA ARG A 183 13.09 -17.01 27.36
C ARG A 183 12.52 -18.43 27.31
N GLN A 184 13.10 -19.40 26.60
CA GLN A 184 14.45 -19.94 26.87
C GLN A 184 14.86 -19.78 28.35
N SER A 185 14.09 -20.38 29.26
CA SER A 185 14.57 -20.85 30.57
C SER A 185 13.53 -21.74 31.28
N ALA A 186 13.40 -22.97 30.82
CA ALA A 186 13.01 -24.14 31.62
C ALA A 186 13.41 -25.33 30.73
N ARG A 187 14.65 -25.83 30.87
CA ARG A 187 14.97 -27.04 31.66
C ARG A 187 14.00 -28.17 31.38
#